data_AF-A0A7C1YCH1-F1
#
_entry.id   AF-A0A7C1YCH1-F1
#
_cell.length_a   1.000
_cell.length_b   1.000
_cell.length_c   1.000
_cell.angle_alpha   90.00
_cell.angle_beta   90.00
_cell.angle_gamma   90.00
#
_symmetry.space_group_name_H-M   'P 1'
#
loop_
_entity.id
_entity.type
_entity.pdbx_description
1 polymer ?
#
loop_
_entity_poly.entity_id
_entity_poly.type
_entity_poly.pdbx_seq_one_letter_code
_entity_poly.pdbx_strand_id
1 'polypeptide(L)'
;MNPEPSTPSQSTHQVSIRLGKGTLALLTVLMLVSAVLGGFIVSRFSPTGTTTLTAAPAPVTLPADSPPTSVPVDRKATADQPPSTTAATTTVPAEPDPPGDSSTVQSDDGGTIDSGTIDSGTIDSEPDDGETIDSETDDGLFGQDPSVAATYPVSGRTLGGDPTPRHLQAWNRITELVPDRYLNLLTGLEILEGDGDAAAYVYPDDNDPTRWVMGIDVSGMDDAEEFTHTIVHELGHLVTLNSDQVPPVPVNSRYDAVAEACRTYFTGEGCALDGSYMGLFAERFWNDILDEWLALDEITDEDAYWEAADRFWSRHADRFISDYAATNPGEDMAETFAWFVLNDRPAGDTVAEQKVLNMWDQPELVSLREQIRSGL
;
A
#
# COMPACT_ATOMS: atom_id res chain seq x y z
N MET A 1 75.73 22.86 -23.29
CA MET A 1 74.62 21.92 -23.56
C MET A 1 74.50 21.03 -22.34
N ASN A 2 73.59 21.39 -21.44
CA ASN A 2 73.31 20.64 -20.22
C ASN A 2 72.35 19.48 -20.56
N PRO A 3 72.53 18.29 -19.97
CA PRO A 3 71.62 17.17 -20.16
C PRO A 3 70.32 17.36 -19.34
N GLU A 4 69.20 17.01 -19.95
CA GLU A 4 67.88 16.97 -19.30
C GLU A 4 67.82 15.93 -18.17
N PRO A 5 67.09 16.21 -17.07
CA PRO A 5 66.86 15.23 -16.02
C PRO A 5 65.64 14.35 -16.32
N SER A 6 65.86 13.05 -16.10
CA SER A 6 64.90 11.94 -16.11
C SER A 6 63.76 12.10 -15.09
N THR A 7 62.52 11.89 -15.53
CA THR A 7 61.31 11.71 -14.70
C THR A 7 61.32 10.38 -13.94
N PRO A 8 60.91 10.35 -12.65
CA PRO A 8 60.82 9.12 -11.88
C PRO A 8 59.49 8.37 -12.11
N SER A 9 59.61 7.05 -12.28
CA SER A 9 58.53 6.06 -12.29
C SER A 9 57.83 6.01 -10.92
N GLN A 10 56.51 6.19 -10.89
CA GLN A 10 55.69 5.85 -9.73
C GLN A 10 55.06 4.47 -9.96
N SER A 11 55.43 3.51 -9.11
CA SER A 11 54.75 2.23 -8.96
C SER A 11 53.52 2.41 -8.07
N THR A 12 52.33 2.34 -8.64
CA THR A 12 51.11 2.13 -7.86
C THR A 12 50.83 0.63 -7.77
N HIS A 13 50.93 0.10 -6.56
CA HIS A 13 50.51 -1.24 -6.20
C HIS A 13 49.01 -1.41 -6.49
N GLN A 14 48.66 -2.31 -7.41
CA GLN A 14 47.29 -2.81 -7.53
C GLN A 14 47.06 -3.87 -6.45
N VAL A 15 46.19 -3.57 -5.48
CA VAL A 15 45.55 -4.58 -4.65
C VAL A 15 44.26 -4.97 -5.38
N SER A 16 44.28 -6.16 -5.97
CA SER A 16 43.12 -6.76 -6.63
C SER A 16 42.32 -7.51 -5.57
N ILE A 17 41.19 -6.94 -5.14
CA ILE A 17 40.22 -7.67 -4.32
C ILE A 17 39.32 -8.44 -5.29
N ARG A 18 39.51 -9.76 -5.34
CA ARG A 18 38.54 -10.68 -5.93
C ARG A 18 37.38 -10.78 -4.94
N LEU A 19 36.23 -10.16 -5.25
CA LEU A 19 34.97 -10.51 -4.59
C LEU A 19 34.49 -11.84 -5.17
N GLY A 20 34.41 -12.84 -4.29
CA GLY A 20 33.92 -14.17 -4.59
C GLY A 20 32.44 -14.15 -4.92
N LYS A 21 32.02 -15.08 -5.78
CA LYS A 21 30.62 -15.37 -6.08
C LYS A 21 29.98 -15.95 -4.81
N GLY A 22 29.02 -15.23 -4.25
CA GLY A 22 28.25 -15.62 -3.09
C GLY A 22 27.73 -14.36 -2.40
N THR A 23 26.45 -14.34 -2.08
CA THR A 23 25.74 -13.23 -1.40
C THR A 23 25.42 -12.02 -2.30
N LEU A 24 24.39 -12.19 -3.13
CA LEU A 24 23.62 -11.09 -3.72
C LEU A 24 22.13 -11.44 -3.54
N ALA A 25 21.69 -11.35 -2.29
CA ALA A 25 20.31 -11.47 -1.86
C ALA A 25 20.20 -10.55 -0.65
N LEU A 26 19.97 -9.27 -0.93
CA LEU A 26 19.59 -8.24 0.04
C LEU A 26 19.19 -7.00 -0.76
N LEU A 27 18.11 -6.34 -0.33
CA LEU A 27 17.30 -5.34 -1.02
C LEU A 27 16.39 -5.93 -2.10
N THR A 28 15.17 -6.29 -1.69
CA THR A 28 13.92 -5.56 -2.02
C THR A 28 12.74 -6.48 -1.70
N VAL A 29 12.17 -6.41 -0.50
CA VAL A 29 10.75 -6.74 -0.23
C VAL A 29 10.41 -6.16 1.15
N LEU A 30 9.98 -4.89 1.19
CA LEU A 30 8.91 -4.38 2.05
C LEU A 30 8.80 -2.88 1.77
N MET A 31 7.71 -2.48 1.10
CA MET A 31 7.25 -1.09 1.15
C MET A 31 6.58 -0.85 2.51
N LEU A 32 7.38 -0.97 3.56
CA LEU A 32 7.06 -0.44 4.88
C LEU A 32 8.20 0.51 5.22
N VAL A 33 7.86 1.78 5.06
CA VAL A 33 8.58 2.96 5.51
C VAL A 33 9.89 3.27 4.77
N SER A 34 9.93 4.52 4.30
CA SER A 34 11.13 5.21 3.84
C SER A 34 12.09 5.37 5.01
N ALA A 35 12.77 4.30 5.41
CA ALA A 35 13.81 4.35 6.44
C ALA A 35 15.20 4.31 5.79
N VAL A 36 15.81 5.50 5.78
CA VAL A 36 17.25 5.76 5.86
C VAL A 36 18.08 5.70 4.57
N LEU A 37 18.28 6.89 3.98
CA LEU A 37 19.63 7.48 3.94
C LEU A 37 19.61 9.03 3.86
N GLY A 38 19.17 9.68 4.94
CA GLY A 38 19.79 10.90 5.48
C GLY A 38 19.74 12.20 4.67
N GLY A 39 18.98 13.15 5.21
CA GLY A 39 19.46 14.53 5.36
C GLY A 39 18.61 15.62 4.70
N PHE A 40 17.85 16.34 5.53
CA PHE A 40 17.43 17.73 5.36
C PHE A 40 16.74 18.13 4.03
N ILE A 41 15.42 18.30 4.05
CA ILE A 41 14.68 19.58 3.84
C ILE A 41 13.25 19.34 3.34
N VAL A 42 12.31 19.96 4.06
CA VAL A 42 10.90 20.26 3.70
C VAL A 42 10.74 20.62 2.23
N SER A 43 10.02 19.80 1.45
CA SER A 43 9.50 20.21 0.15
C SER A 43 8.32 21.16 0.37
N ARG A 44 8.56 22.45 0.16
CA ARG A 44 7.54 23.48 0.27
C ARG A 44 6.75 23.56 -1.02
N PHE A 45 5.43 23.46 -0.94
CA PHE A 45 4.54 24.06 -1.93
C PHE A 45 4.94 25.54 -2.11
N SER A 46 5.31 25.94 -3.33
CA SER A 46 5.56 27.36 -3.63
C SER A 46 4.23 28.10 -3.75
N PRO A 47 3.91 29.07 -2.88
CA PRO A 47 2.65 29.79 -2.95
C PRO A 47 2.86 31.02 -3.84
N THR A 48 2.87 30.84 -5.15
CA THR A 48 2.72 31.95 -6.09
C THR A 48 1.70 31.59 -7.16
N GLY A 49 0.44 31.80 -6.81
CA GLY A 49 -0.65 31.73 -7.78
C GLY A 49 -1.99 31.94 -7.10
N THR A 50 -2.53 33.16 -7.20
CA THR A 50 -3.97 33.37 -7.02
C THR A 50 -4.65 32.67 -8.20
N THR A 51 -5.01 31.40 -8.03
CA THR A 51 -5.71 30.63 -9.07
C THR A 51 -7.20 30.70 -8.79
N THR A 52 -7.88 31.56 -9.55
CA THR A 52 -9.32 31.45 -9.74
C THR A 52 -9.66 30.03 -10.16
N LEU A 53 -10.58 29.37 -9.44
CA LEU A 53 -11.18 28.09 -9.82
C LEU A 53 -11.63 28.18 -11.28
N THR A 54 -10.84 27.60 -12.18
CA THR A 54 -11.15 27.50 -13.59
C THR A 54 -11.40 26.03 -13.86
N ALA A 55 -12.43 25.76 -14.67
CA ALA A 55 -13.00 24.44 -14.91
C ALA A 55 -11.97 23.30 -15.07
N ALA A 56 -12.38 22.11 -14.63
CA ALA A 56 -11.62 20.87 -14.72
C ALA A 56 -10.90 20.70 -16.07
N PRO A 57 -9.64 20.23 -16.08
CA PRO A 57 -8.95 19.90 -17.32
C PRO A 57 -9.74 18.84 -18.11
N ALA A 58 -9.66 18.90 -19.44
CA ALA A 58 -10.31 17.94 -20.31
C ALA A 58 -9.77 16.52 -20.04
N PRO A 59 -10.62 15.48 -20.14
CA PRO A 59 -10.20 14.10 -19.87
C PRO A 59 -9.06 13.70 -20.79
N VAL A 60 -8.07 13.01 -20.22
CA VAL A 60 -7.01 12.34 -20.97
C VAL A 60 -7.67 11.25 -21.81
N THR A 61 -7.81 11.48 -23.11
CA THR A 61 -8.29 10.45 -24.04
C THR A 61 -7.23 9.38 -24.21
N LEU A 62 -7.45 8.22 -23.60
CA LEU A 62 -6.76 6.98 -23.96
C LEU A 62 -7.25 6.49 -25.34
N PRO A 63 -6.38 5.85 -26.14
CA PRO A 63 -6.79 5.25 -27.40
C PRO A 63 -7.85 4.16 -27.14
N ALA A 64 -8.97 4.25 -27.86
CA ALA A 64 -10.05 3.28 -27.77
C ALA A 64 -9.57 1.88 -28.19
N ASP A 65 -9.79 0.89 -27.33
CA ASP A 65 -9.68 -0.52 -27.71
C ASP A 65 -10.67 -0.81 -28.84
N SER A 66 -10.14 -1.33 -29.95
CA SER A 66 -10.98 -1.81 -31.04
C SER A 66 -11.73 -3.05 -30.58
N PRO A 67 -13.06 -3.12 -30.71
CA PRO A 67 -13.80 -4.31 -30.32
C PRO A 67 -13.38 -5.50 -31.21
N PRO A 68 -13.29 -6.73 -30.65
CA PRO A 68 -12.96 -7.90 -31.43
C PRO A 68 -14.04 -8.14 -32.49
N THR A 69 -13.60 -8.27 -33.74
CA THR A 69 -14.43 -8.65 -34.89
C THR A 69 -15.20 -9.94 -34.61
N SER A 70 -16.51 -9.81 -34.38
CA SER A 70 -17.43 -10.95 -34.29
C SER A 70 -17.66 -11.56 -35.68
N VAL A 71 -17.25 -12.82 -35.86
CA VAL A 71 -17.66 -13.66 -37.00
C VAL A 71 -19.09 -14.16 -36.73
N PRO A 72 -20.03 -14.06 -37.69
CA PRO A 72 -21.43 -14.41 -37.45
C PRO A 72 -21.63 -15.93 -37.49
N VAL A 73 -22.32 -16.47 -36.48
CA VAL A 73 -22.89 -17.82 -36.53
C VAL A 73 -24.40 -17.70 -36.61
N ASP A 74 -24.92 -17.97 -37.81
CA ASP A 74 -26.34 -18.22 -38.07
C ASP A 74 -26.82 -19.44 -37.27
N ARG A 75 -27.79 -19.26 -36.37
CA ARG A 75 -28.83 -20.27 -36.12
C ARG A 75 -30.19 -19.64 -35.85
N LYS A 76 -31.18 -20.20 -36.52
CA LYS A 76 -32.58 -19.81 -36.62
C LYS A 76 -33.45 -20.75 -35.78
N ALA A 77 -34.58 -20.22 -35.29
CA ALA A 77 -35.79 -20.88 -34.77
C ALA A 77 -35.70 -21.44 -33.33
N THR A 78 -36.70 -21.36 -32.45
CA THR A 78 -38.16 -21.12 -32.57
C THR A 78 -38.76 -20.80 -31.19
N ALA A 79 -39.93 -20.17 -31.17
CA ALA A 79 -40.72 -19.81 -29.99
C ALA A 79 -41.30 -21.03 -29.23
N ASP A 80 -41.47 -20.90 -27.90
CA ASP A 80 -42.74 -21.18 -27.20
C ASP A 80 -42.65 -20.83 -25.69
N GLN A 81 -43.61 -20.01 -25.23
CA GLN A 81 -44.13 -19.87 -23.86
C GLN A 81 -45.59 -20.40 -23.92
N PRO A 82 -46.33 -20.86 -22.88
CA PRO A 82 -46.43 -20.30 -21.50
C PRO A 82 -46.86 -21.37 -20.42
N PRO A 83 -47.62 -21.12 -19.30
CA PRO A 83 -47.82 -19.96 -18.39
C PRO A 83 -47.70 -20.25 -16.85
N SER A 84 -47.55 -19.16 -16.05
CA SER A 84 -48.16 -18.80 -14.74
C SER A 84 -48.05 -19.67 -13.46
N THR A 85 -47.67 -19.08 -12.30
CA THR A 85 -48.60 -18.70 -11.20
C THR A 85 -47.92 -17.99 -10.00
N THR A 86 -48.50 -16.82 -9.66
CA THR A 86 -48.85 -16.18 -8.36
C THR A 86 -48.02 -16.30 -7.06
N ALA A 87 -47.92 -15.14 -6.41
CA ALA A 87 -47.32 -14.74 -5.13
C ALA A 87 -47.78 -15.45 -3.84
N ALA A 88 -46.91 -15.40 -2.81
CA ALA A 88 -47.31 -15.25 -1.41
C ALA A 88 -46.19 -14.61 -0.56
N THR A 89 -46.58 -13.58 0.19
CA THR A 89 -45.86 -12.86 1.25
C THR A 89 -45.92 -13.64 2.57
N THR A 90 -44.83 -13.77 3.35
CA THR A 90 -44.87 -13.66 4.84
C THR A 90 -43.47 -13.64 5.50
N THR A 91 -43.17 -12.51 6.15
CA THR A 91 -42.62 -12.29 7.52
C THR A 91 -41.51 -13.15 8.14
N VAL A 92 -40.50 -12.41 8.61
CA VAL A 92 -39.42 -12.67 9.59
C VAL A 92 -39.94 -13.09 10.98
N PRO A 93 -39.16 -13.89 11.74
CA PRO A 93 -39.04 -13.71 13.17
C PRO A 93 -37.58 -13.54 13.66
N ALA A 94 -37.46 -12.74 14.71
CA ALA A 94 -36.25 -12.22 15.35
C ALA A 94 -35.47 -13.23 16.22
N GLU A 95 -34.21 -12.88 16.45
CA GLU A 95 -33.24 -13.52 17.37
C GLU A 95 -33.63 -13.36 18.86
N PRO A 96 -33.16 -14.26 19.75
CA PRO A 96 -33.20 -14.06 21.18
C PRO A 96 -31.85 -13.58 21.77
N ASP A 97 -31.94 -12.53 22.60
CA ASP A 97 -30.88 -12.03 23.50
C ASP A 97 -30.50 -13.00 24.65
N PRO A 98 -29.31 -12.84 25.27
CA PRO A 98 -28.73 -13.78 26.23
C PRO A 98 -29.21 -13.55 27.69
N PRO A 99 -29.12 -14.57 28.57
CA PRO A 99 -29.41 -14.39 29.99
C PRO A 99 -28.19 -13.88 30.77
N GLY A 100 -28.40 -12.79 31.51
CA GLY A 100 -27.61 -12.49 32.69
C GLY A 100 -28.17 -13.21 33.93
N ASP A 101 -27.30 -13.61 34.85
CA ASP A 101 -27.63 -13.65 36.27
C ASP A 101 -26.39 -13.39 37.13
N SER A 102 -26.68 -12.70 38.22
CA SER A 102 -25.84 -12.18 39.27
C SER A 102 -25.58 -13.24 40.34
N SER A 103 -24.38 -13.25 40.91
CA SER A 103 -24.26 -13.61 42.34
C SER A 103 -23.08 -12.90 42.98
N THR A 104 -23.44 -12.00 43.88
CA THR A 104 -22.65 -11.28 44.87
C THR A 104 -22.02 -12.19 45.93
N VAL A 105 -20.76 -11.94 46.31
CA VAL A 105 -20.23 -12.19 47.67
C VAL A 105 -19.26 -11.05 48.06
N GLN A 106 -19.69 -10.27 49.07
CA GLN A 106 -18.90 -9.41 49.99
C GLN A 106 -17.89 -10.28 50.80
N SER A 107 -16.77 -9.85 51.39
CA SER A 107 -16.32 -8.56 51.90
C SER A 107 -14.86 -8.69 52.43
N ASP A 108 -14.20 -7.52 52.55
CA ASP A 108 -13.28 -7.06 53.61
C ASP A 108 -11.88 -7.69 53.83
N ASP A 109 -10.83 -6.90 53.57
CA ASP A 109 -9.91 -6.25 54.54
C ASP A 109 -8.84 -5.52 53.70
N GLY A 110 -8.49 -4.24 53.86
CA GLY A 110 -8.17 -3.53 55.09
C GLY A 110 -6.65 -3.27 55.13
N GLY A 111 -6.18 -2.09 54.67
CA GLY A 111 -4.76 -1.72 54.81
C GLY A 111 -4.25 -0.51 54.00
N THR A 112 -4.46 0.71 54.53
CA THR A 112 -3.51 1.84 54.41
C THR A 112 -2.12 1.41 54.93
N ILE A 113 -0.95 1.95 54.53
CA ILE A 113 -0.47 3.34 54.70
C ILE A 113 0.79 3.61 53.84
N ASP A 114 0.92 4.88 53.46
CA ASP A 114 2.08 5.79 53.47
C ASP A 114 3.18 5.81 52.40
N SER A 115 3.48 7.08 52.13
CA SER A 115 4.42 7.75 51.27
C SER A 115 5.84 7.75 51.82
N GLY A 116 6.82 7.83 50.90
CA GLY A 116 7.97 8.71 51.09
C GLY A 116 9.36 8.09 51.14
N THR A 117 10.17 8.51 50.17
CA THR A 117 11.51 9.13 50.35
C THR A 117 12.68 8.44 49.62
N ILE A 118 13.36 9.29 48.86
CA ILE A 118 14.61 9.16 48.11
C ILE A 118 15.80 8.94 49.07
N ASP A 119 16.76 8.08 48.71
CA ASP A 119 18.16 8.32 49.07
C ASP A 119 19.13 7.79 48.00
N SER A 120 20.21 8.54 47.85
CA SER A 120 21.27 8.53 46.86
C SER A 120 22.36 7.49 47.14
N GLY A 121 22.91 6.95 46.05
CA GLY A 121 24.35 6.77 45.86
C GLY A 121 24.94 5.41 46.19
N THR A 122 25.56 4.77 45.20
CA THR A 122 27.02 4.52 45.16
C THR A 122 27.39 4.11 43.73
N ILE A 123 28.31 4.87 43.13
CA ILE A 123 29.00 4.56 41.88
C ILE A 123 30.12 3.61 42.23
N ASP A 124 30.16 2.44 41.62
CA ASP A 124 31.36 1.61 41.57
C ASP A 124 31.57 1.19 40.12
N SER A 125 32.75 1.52 39.61
CA SER A 125 33.15 1.40 38.21
C SER A 125 34.26 0.38 38.12
N GLU A 126 34.03 -0.71 37.39
CA GLU A 126 35.05 -1.67 36.93
C GLU A 126 34.73 -2.10 35.48
N PRO A 127 35.75 -2.56 34.72
CA PRO A 127 35.87 -2.27 33.29
C PRO A 127 35.18 -3.30 32.40
N ASP A 128 34.48 -2.77 31.39
CA ASP A 128 33.83 -3.44 30.28
C ASP A 128 34.87 -4.16 29.39
N ASP A 129 34.92 -5.48 29.49
CA ASP A 129 35.77 -6.38 28.74
C ASP A 129 35.04 -6.94 27.52
N GLY A 130 34.91 -6.09 26.49
CA GLY A 130 34.96 -6.50 25.10
C GLY A 130 34.01 -7.64 24.71
N GLU A 131 32.71 -7.39 24.77
CA GLU A 131 31.78 -8.10 23.90
C GLU A 131 31.73 -7.40 22.53
N THR A 132 32.04 -8.18 21.51
CA THR A 132 31.72 -7.86 20.13
C THR A 132 30.21 -7.66 20.03
N ILE A 133 29.79 -6.40 19.92
CA ILE A 133 28.45 -6.03 19.51
C ILE A 133 28.30 -6.55 18.08
N ASP A 134 27.76 -7.76 17.93
CA ASP A 134 27.10 -8.16 16.70
C ASP A 134 25.91 -7.21 16.58
N SER A 135 26.01 -6.26 15.64
CA SER A 135 24.93 -5.36 15.29
C SER A 135 23.89 -6.18 14.52
N GLU A 136 23.09 -6.96 15.24
CA GLU A 136 21.73 -7.22 14.81
C GLU A 136 20.98 -5.92 15.06
N THR A 137 21.01 -5.02 14.08
CA THR A 137 19.96 -4.02 13.93
C THR A 137 18.69 -4.80 13.63
N ASP A 138 18.05 -5.23 14.70
CA ASP A 138 16.65 -5.58 14.79
C ASP A 138 15.88 -4.36 14.27
N ASP A 139 15.42 -4.47 13.04
CA ASP A 139 14.61 -3.54 12.27
C ASP A 139 13.13 -3.60 12.67
N GLY A 140 12.86 -4.00 13.92
CA GLY A 140 11.54 -4.19 14.53
C GLY A 140 10.68 -2.95 14.69
N LEU A 141 10.83 -1.93 13.84
CA LEU A 141 9.91 -0.80 13.75
C LEU A 141 8.59 -1.19 13.05
N PHE A 142 8.58 -2.30 12.31
CA PHE A 142 7.43 -2.92 11.69
C PHE A 142 7.52 -4.43 11.93
N GLY A 143 6.40 -5.13 12.08
CA GLY A 143 6.37 -6.58 12.37
C GLY A 143 7.24 -7.40 11.41
N GLN A 144 7.55 -8.65 11.77
CA GLN A 144 8.40 -9.51 10.94
C GLN A 144 7.95 -9.49 9.47
N ASP A 145 8.92 -9.41 8.55
CA ASP A 145 8.68 -9.55 7.11
C ASP A 145 7.70 -10.70 6.87
N PRO A 146 6.61 -10.47 6.10
CA PRO A 146 5.61 -11.49 5.85
C PRO A 146 6.30 -12.68 5.18
N SER A 147 6.07 -13.88 5.73
CA SER A 147 6.74 -15.06 5.25
C SER A 147 6.17 -15.47 3.88
N VAL A 148 6.98 -15.37 2.83
CA VAL A 148 6.59 -15.79 1.48
C VAL A 148 6.70 -17.32 1.38
N ALA A 149 5.55 -17.98 1.36
CA ALA A 149 5.46 -19.44 1.26
C ALA A 149 5.68 -19.97 -0.17
N ALA A 150 5.26 -19.20 -1.17
CA ALA A 150 5.47 -19.54 -2.58
C ALA A 150 5.49 -18.30 -3.49
N THR A 151 6.25 -18.37 -4.57
CA THR A 151 6.28 -17.34 -5.62
C THR A 151 5.99 -17.97 -6.97
N TYR A 152 5.12 -17.33 -7.74
CA TYR A 152 4.71 -17.78 -9.07
C TYR A 152 4.92 -16.68 -10.11
N PRO A 153 5.54 -16.97 -11.27
CA PRO A 153 5.59 -15.99 -12.36
C PRO A 153 4.20 -15.79 -12.96
N VAL A 154 3.86 -14.54 -13.25
CA VAL A 154 2.57 -14.14 -13.81
C VAL A 154 2.76 -13.60 -15.23
N SER A 155 1.84 -13.96 -16.13
CA SER A 155 1.74 -13.37 -17.46
C SER A 155 0.27 -13.20 -17.87
N GLY A 156 -0.24 -11.98 -17.70
CA GLY A 156 -1.66 -11.69 -17.91
C GLY A 156 -2.52 -12.57 -17.00
N ARG A 157 -3.41 -13.38 -17.58
CA ARG A 157 -4.27 -14.32 -16.83
C ARG A 157 -3.59 -15.64 -16.46
N THR A 158 -2.33 -15.85 -16.84
CA THR A 158 -1.63 -17.12 -16.62
C THR A 158 -0.76 -17.05 -15.37
N LEU A 159 -0.97 -18.00 -14.46
CA LEU A 159 -0.08 -18.29 -13.34
C LEU A 159 0.85 -19.45 -13.73
N GLY A 160 2.16 -19.22 -13.71
CA GLY A 160 3.16 -20.25 -14.00
C GLY A 160 3.47 -21.13 -12.79
N GLY A 161 4.30 -22.16 -13.00
CA GLY A 161 4.71 -23.10 -11.94
C GLY A 161 3.73 -24.25 -11.74
N ASP A 162 3.72 -24.80 -10.52
CA ASP A 162 2.83 -25.89 -10.08
C ASP A 162 2.05 -25.43 -8.82
N PRO A 163 1.06 -24.53 -8.97
CA PRO A 163 0.33 -23.98 -7.84
C PRO A 163 -0.52 -25.06 -7.15
N THR A 164 -0.60 -24.99 -5.82
CA THR A 164 -1.55 -25.83 -5.08
C THR A 164 -2.99 -25.46 -5.46
N PRO A 165 -3.98 -26.33 -5.24
CA PRO A 165 -5.38 -25.99 -5.49
C PRO A 165 -5.85 -24.71 -4.77
N ARG A 166 -5.34 -24.43 -3.55
CA ARG A 166 -5.68 -23.21 -2.80
C ARG A 166 -5.07 -21.97 -3.47
N HIS A 167 -3.81 -22.03 -3.89
CA HIS A 167 -3.15 -20.90 -4.56
C HIS A 167 -3.80 -20.59 -5.91
N LEU A 168 -4.19 -21.63 -6.66
CA LEU A 168 -4.92 -21.47 -7.91
C LEU A 168 -6.31 -20.86 -7.68
N GLN A 169 -6.98 -21.19 -6.58
CA GLN A 169 -8.27 -20.58 -6.21
C GLN A 169 -8.10 -19.08 -5.89
N ALA A 170 -7.06 -18.70 -5.15
CA ALA A 170 -6.73 -17.29 -4.91
C ALA A 170 -6.47 -16.54 -6.22
N TRP A 171 -5.63 -17.10 -7.10
CA TRP A 171 -5.36 -16.52 -8.41
C TRP A 171 -6.61 -16.38 -9.27
N ASN A 172 -7.48 -17.39 -9.30
CA ASN A 172 -8.73 -17.31 -10.05
C ASN A 172 -9.59 -16.14 -9.54
N ARG A 173 -9.70 -15.95 -8.21
CA ARG A 173 -10.42 -14.82 -7.61
C ARG A 173 -9.80 -13.48 -8.02
N ILE A 174 -8.48 -13.35 -7.99
CA ILE A 174 -7.77 -12.16 -8.49
C ILE A 174 -8.13 -11.91 -9.96
N THR A 175 -8.06 -12.92 -10.83
CA THR A 175 -8.35 -12.72 -12.26
C THR A 175 -9.83 -12.48 -12.59
N GLU A 176 -10.76 -12.84 -11.71
CA GLU A 176 -12.17 -12.51 -11.84
C GLU A 176 -12.43 -11.02 -11.58
N LEU A 177 -11.72 -10.44 -10.61
CA LEU A 177 -11.90 -9.05 -10.18
C LEU A 177 -11.01 -8.07 -10.95
N VAL A 178 -9.76 -8.44 -11.22
CA VAL A 178 -8.75 -7.55 -11.80
C VAL A 178 -8.83 -7.58 -13.34
N PRO A 179 -9.10 -6.45 -14.01
CA PRO A 179 -9.13 -6.39 -15.47
C PRO A 179 -7.78 -6.71 -16.12
N ASP A 180 -7.83 -7.25 -17.33
CA ASP A 180 -6.64 -7.70 -18.07
C ASP A 180 -5.55 -6.63 -18.21
N ARG A 181 -5.90 -5.34 -18.34
CA ARG A 181 -4.91 -4.25 -18.40
C ARG A 181 -4.01 -4.19 -17.15
N TYR A 182 -4.55 -4.52 -15.98
CA TYR A 182 -3.85 -4.47 -14.70
C TYR A 182 -3.22 -5.82 -14.34
N LEU A 183 -3.85 -6.95 -14.71
CA LEU A 183 -3.19 -8.26 -14.68
C LEU A 183 -1.93 -8.26 -15.55
N ASN A 184 -2.01 -7.55 -16.68
CA ASN A 184 -0.87 -7.34 -17.55
C ASN A 184 0.19 -6.44 -16.95
N LEU A 185 0.07 -5.85 -15.75
CA LEU A 185 1.17 -5.19 -15.03
C LEU A 185 1.95 -6.15 -14.13
N LEU A 186 1.31 -7.24 -13.71
CA LEU A 186 1.91 -8.21 -12.80
C LEU A 186 3.00 -9.05 -13.49
N THR A 187 4.08 -9.31 -12.77
CA THR A 187 5.17 -10.24 -13.16
C THR A 187 5.27 -11.41 -12.20
N GLY A 188 4.78 -11.26 -10.98
CA GLY A 188 4.76 -12.30 -9.96
C GLY A 188 3.55 -12.24 -9.05
N LEU A 189 3.21 -13.40 -8.50
CA LEU A 189 2.30 -13.57 -7.37
C LEU A 189 3.06 -14.26 -6.24
N GLU A 190 3.09 -13.66 -5.07
CA GLU A 190 3.62 -14.22 -3.83
C GLU A 190 2.47 -14.66 -2.93
N ILE A 191 2.61 -15.82 -2.30
CA ILE A 191 1.63 -16.40 -1.39
C ILE A 191 2.15 -16.32 0.03
N LEU A 192 1.33 -15.77 0.92
CA LEU A 192 1.53 -15.75 2.37
C LEU A 192 0.63 -16.80 3.03
N GLU A 193 1.03 -17.35 4.18
CA GLU A 193 0.29 -18.40 4.91
C GLU A 193 -0.23 -17.95 6.30
N GLY A 194 -0.46 -16.65 6.49
CA GLY A 194 -1.16 -16.09 7.65
C GLY A 194 -0.39 -16.14 8.98
N ASP A 195 0.93 -16.22 8.93
CA ASP A 195 1.81 -16.14 10.10
C ASP A 195 2.40 -14.74 10.35
N GLY A 196 2.09 -13.78 9.47
CA GLY A 196 2.44 -12.36 9.60
C GLY A 196 1.21 -11.46 9.63
N ASP A 197 1.44 -10.16 9.79
CA ASP A 197 0.37 -9.15 9.96
C ASP A 197 -0.18 -8.62 8.61
N ALA A 198 0.45 -8.95 7.48
CA ALA A 198 0.07 -8.45 6.16
C ALA A 198 -0.94 -9.39 5.47
N ALA A 199 -2.12 -8.85 5.12
CA ALA A 199 -3.12 -9.56 4.31
C ALA A 199 -2.73 -9.61 2.82
N ALA A 200 -2.05 -8.58 2.32
CA ALA A 200 -1.53 -8.48 0.97
C ALA A 200 -0.52 -7.32 0.88
N TYR A 201 0.12 -7.21 -0.28
CA TYR A 201 0.90 -6.05 -0.68
C TYR A 201 1.12 -6.04 -2.19
N VAL A 202 1.51 -4.89 -2.75
CA VAL A 202 2.12 -4.80 -4.07
C VAL A 202 3.42 -4.00 -3.99
N TYR A 203 4.38 -4.36 -4.84
CA TYR A 203 5.61 -3.57 -4.99
C TYR A 203 6.14 -3.63 -6.44
N PRO A 204 6.89 -2.61 -6.91
CA PRO A 204 7.50 -2.61 -8.23
C PRO A 204 8.53 -3.74 -8.39
N ASP A 205 8.54 -4.41 -9.54
CA ASP A 205 9.54 -5.44 -9.84
C ASP A 205 10.93 -4.83 -9.96
N ASP A 206 11.92 -5.39 -9.24
CA ASP A 206 13.31 -4.93 -9.26
C ASP A 206 13.93 -4.86 -10.65
N ASN A 207 13.53 -5.76 -11.55
CA ASN A 207 14.09 -5.84 -12.90
C ASN A 207 13.41 -4.87 -13.86
N ASP A 208 12.16 -4.51 -13.58
CA ASP A 208 11.37 -3.57 -14.36
C ASP A 208 10.38 -2.83 -13.43
N PRO A 209 10.76 -1.66 -12.88
CA PRO A 209 9.94 -0.95 -11.89
C PRO A 209 8.69 -0.30 -12.50
N THR A 210 8.39 -0.55 -13.79
CA THR A 210 7.08 -0.25 -14.40
C THR A 210 6.08 -1.39 -14.24
N ARG A 211 6.54 -2.53 -13.72
CA ARG A 211 5.82 -3.78 -13.48
C ARG A 211 5.73 -4.03 -11.97
N TRP A 212 4.86 -4.94 -11.57
CA TRP A 212 4.54 -5.14 -10.16
C TRP A 212 4.51 -6.62 -9.78
N VAL A 213 4.86 -6.89 -8.53
CA VAL A 213 4.60 -8.15 -7.85
C VAL A 213 3.48 -7.92 -6.84
N MET A 214 2.58 -8.89 -6.70
CA MET A 214 1.51 -8.88 -5.69
C MET A 214 1.72 -10.02 -4.71
N GLY A 215 1.76 -9.73 -3.41
CA GLY A 215 1.64 -10.69 -2.34
C GLY A 215 0.19 -10.80 -1.87
N ILE A 216 -0.27 -12.01 -1.57
CA ILE A 216 -1.63 -12.25 -1.05
C ILE A 216 -1.61 -13.36 0.00
N ASP A 217 -2.23 -13.12 1.15
CA ASP A 217 -2.44 -14.15 2.16
C ASP A 217 -3.64 -15.02 1.81
N VAL A 218 -3.37 -16.30 1.56
CA VAL A 218 -4.42 -17.27 1.23
C VAL A 218 -5.20 -17.74 2.46
N SER A 219 -4.77 -17.40 3.68
CA SER A 219 -5.54 -17.61 4.90
C SER A 219 -6.81 -16.76 4.93
N GLY A 220 -6.74 -15.52 4.40
CA GLY A 220 -7.86 -14.58 4.32
C GLY A 220 -9.03 -15.05 3.46
N MET A 221 -8.82 -16.04 2.58
CA MET A 221 -9.88 -16.59 1.71
C MET A 221 -11.07 -17.20 2.45
N ASP A 222 -10.93 -17.51 3.74
CA ASP A 222 -12.02 -18.03 4.57
C ASP A 222 -13.09 -16.96 4.85
N ASP A 223 -12.75 -15.67 4.71
CA ASP A 223 -13.68 -14.53 4.66
C ASP A 223 -13.71 -13.94 3.24
N ALA A 224 -14.74 -14.28 2.48
CA ALA A 224 -14.83 -13.88 1.08
C ALA A 224 -15.01 -12.35 0.88
N GLU A 225 -15.62 -11.66 1.85
CA GLU A 225 -15.82 -10.21 1.77
C GLU A 225 -14.50 -9.49 2.01
N GLU A 226 -13.80 -9.85 3.09
CA GLU A 226 -12.48 -9.29 3.41
C GLU A 226 -11.46 -9.60 2.32
N PHE A 227 -11.39 -10.85 1.85
CA PHE A 227 -10.46 -11.22 0.77
C PHE A 227 -10.75 -10.47 -0.54
N THR A 228 -12.02 -10.18 -0.82
CA THR A 228 -12.42 -9.35 -1.96
C THR A 228 -12.01 -7.90 -1.75
N HIS A 229 -12.20 -7.37 -0.55
CA HIS A 229 -11.74 -6.04 -0.16
C HIS A 229 -10.23 -5.90 -0.38
N THR A 230 -9.43 -6.82 0.16
CA THR A 230 -7.96 -6.86 -0.01
C THR A 230 -7.55 -6.87 -1.48
N ILE A 231 -8.13 -7.73 -2.33
CA ILE A 231 -7.77 -7.76 -3.76
C ILE A 231 -8.09 -6.43 -4.47
N VAL A 232 -9.23 -5.82 -4.14
CA VAL A 232 -9.63 -4.54 -4.74
C VAL A 232 -8.78 -3.39 -4.20
N HIS A 233 -8.36 -3.43 -2.94
CA HIS A 233 -7.39 -2.51 -2.35
C HIS A 233 -6.07 -2.56 -3.11
N GLU A 234 -5.48 -3.75 -3.30
CA GLU A 234 -4.22 -3.90 -4.05
C GLU A 234 -4.36 -3.48 -5.52
N LEU A 235 -5.53 -3.70 -6.12
CA LEU A 235 -5.83 -3.15 -7.43
C LEU A 235 -5.82 -1.61 -7.43
N GLY A 236 -6.27 -0.97 -6.34
CA GLY A 236 -6.21 0.48 -6.14
C GLY A 236 -4.78 1.01 -6.26
N HIS A 237 -3.81 0.34 -5.65
CA HIS A 237 -2.39 0.64 -5.82
C HIS A 237 -1.96 0.53 -7.29
N LEU A 238 -2.25 -0.59 -7.97
CA LEU A 238 -1.93 -0.76 -9.40
C LEU A 238 -2.59 0.30 -10.30
N VAL A 239 -3.80 0.75 -9.96
CA VAL A 239 -4.55 1.77 -10.72
C VAL A 239 -3.90 3.14 -10.60
N THR A 240 -3.42 3.48 -9.41
CA THR A 240 -3.06 4.86 -9.05
C THR A 240 -1.55 5.10 -9.00
N LEU A 241 -0.74 4.04 -8.88
CA LEU A 241 0.72 4.10 -8.80
C LEU A 241 1.44 3.51 -10.02
N ASN A 242 0.75 2.95 -11.02
CA ASN A 242 1.41 2.48 -12.24
C ASN A 242 2.19 3.59 -12.95
N SER A 243 3.09 3.22 -13.86
CA SER A 243 4.02 4.13 -14.53
C SER A 243 3.38 5.21 -15.41
N ASP A 244 2.11 5.06 -15.81
CA ASP A 244 1.35 6.13 -16.49
C ASP A 244 0.84 7.21 -15.51
N GLN A 245 0.87 6.93 -14.20
CA GLN A 245 0.51 7.85 -13.11
C GLN A 245 1.74 8.34 -12.36
N VAL A 246 2.66 7.43 -12.01
CA VAL A 246 3.86 7.66 -11.21
C VAL A 246 5.05 6.98 -11.89
N PRO A 247 5.80 7.70 -12.74
CA PRO A 247 7.01 7.15 -13.35
C PRO A 247 8.03 6.78 -12.27
N PRO A 248 8.63 5.59 -12.34
CA PRO A 248 9.53 5.11 -11.29
C PRO A 248 10.79 5.98 -11.20
N VAL A 249 11.37 6.07 -10.00
CA VAL A 249 12.67 6.71 -9.77
C VAL A 249 13.70 6.06 -10.72
N PRO A 250 14.40 6.83 -11.57
CA PRO A 250 15.34 6.23 -12.52
C PRO A 250 16.50 5.58 -11.78
N VAL A 251 16.83 4.34 -12.12
CA VAL A 251 17.85 3.47 -11.46
C VAL A 251 19.22 4.16 -11.23
N ASN A 252 19.59 5.13 -12.07
CA ASN A 252 20.87 5.85 -11.95
C ASN A 252 20.75 7.22 -11.25
N SER A 253 19.64 7.49 -10.56
CA SER A 253 19.39 8.74 -9.85
C SER A 253 19.59 8.57 -8.35
N ARG A 254 19.89 9.68 -7.66
CA ARG A 254 19.81 9.71 -6.21
C ARG A 254 18.36 9.89 -5.79
N TYR A 255 17.85 8.96 -4.99
CA TYR A 255 16.48 8.95 -4.49
C TYR A 255 16.06 10.30 -3.88
N ASP A 256 16.82 10.80 -2.88
CA ASP A 256 16.52 12.06 -2.19
C ASP A 256 16.48 13.25 -3.16
N ALA A 257 17.34 13.26 -4.18
CA ALA A 257 17.38 14.34 -5.16
C ALA A 257 16.15 14.32 -6.07
N VAL A 258 15.56 13.15 -6.34
CA VAL A 258 14.31 13.02 -7.09
C VAL A 258 13.14 13.44 -6.21
N ALA A 259 13.12 13.02 -4.94
CA ALA A 259 12.11 13.43 -3.96
C ALA A 259 12.09 14.96 -3.77
N GLU A 260 13.25 15.58 -3.54
CA GLU A 260 13.38 17.05 -3.38
C GLU A 260 12.96 17.82 -4.63
N ALA A 261 13.20 17.25 -5.82
CA ALA A 261 12.82 17.88 -7.08
C ALA A 261 11.32 17.69 -7.43
N CYS A 262 10.60 16.82 -6.72
CA CYS A 262 9.20 16.54 -6.99
C CYS A 262 8.32 17.75 -6.64
N ARG A 263 7.49 18.17 -7.60
CA ARG A 263 6.63 19.36 -7.47
C ARG A 263 5.17 19.05 -7.15
N THR A 264 4.80 17.78 -7.27
CA THR A 264 3.49 17.23 -6.97
C THR A 264 3.59 16.47 -5.65
N TYR A 265 3.22 15.19 -5.63
CA TYR A 265 3.40 14.31 -4.50
C TYR A 265 4.39 13.21 -4.86
N PHE A 266 5.39 13.02 -4.00
CA PHE A 266 6.37 11.95 -4.13
C PHE A 266 5.87 10.75 -3.33
N THR A 267 5.55 9.65 -4.02
CA THR A 267 4.83 8.50 -3.44
C THR A 267 5.77 7.50 -2.77
N GLY A 268 7.06 7.56 -3.11
CA GLY A 268 8.04 6.55 -2.74
C GLY A 268 8.58 5.83 -3.98
N GLU A 269 7.70 5.42 -4.88
CA GLU A 269 8.05 4.82 -6.18
C GLU A 269 8.55 5.86 -7.17
N GLY A 270 8.05 7.09 -7.07
CA GLY A 270 8.34 8.17 -7.98
C GLY A 270 7.58 9.45 -7.65
N CYS A 271 7.72 10.43 -8.54
CA CYS A 271 6.97 11.68 -8.45
C CYS A 271 5.70 11.55 -9.29
N ALA A 272 4.53 11.69 -8.65
CA ALA A 272 3.24 11.59 -9.34
C ALA A 272 3.14 12.63 -10.46
N LEU A 273 2.64 12.25 -11.63
CA LEU A 273 2.50 13.18 -12.74
C LEU A 273 1.44 14.24 -12.45
N ASP A 274 1.61 15.42 -13.04
CA ASP A 274 0.56 16.44 -13.05
C ASP A 274 -0.72 15.85 -13.65
N GLY A 275 -1.83 15.93 -12.92
CA GLY A 275 -3.11 15.38 -13.35
C GLY A 275 -3.27 13.86 -13.19
N SER A 276 -2.28 13.16 -12.64
CA SER A 276 -2.45 11.76 -12.19
C SER A 276 -3.47 11.67 -11.05
N TYR A 277 -4.09 10.50 -10.88
CA TYR A 277 -5.02 10.28 -9.77
C TYR A 277 -4.38 10.57 -8.42
N MET A 278 -3.18 10.02 -8.19
CA MET A 278 -2.47 10.19 -6.93
C MET A 278 -2.03 11.63 -6.70
N GLY A 279 -1.51 12.31 -7.73
CA GLY A 279 -1.12 13.72 -7.62
C GLY A 279 -2.30 14.63 -7.28
N LEU A 280 -3.43 14.47 -7.98
CA LEU A 280 -4.65 15.25 -7.73
C LEU A 280 -5.27 14.93 -6.37
N PHE A 281 -5.22 13.67 -5.94
CA PHE A 281 -5.75 13.23 -4.65
C PHE A 281 -4.96 13.83 -3.49
N ALA A 282 -3.63 13.73 -3.53
CA ALA A 282 -2.76 14.31 -2.51
C ALA A 282 -2.88 15.85 -2.46
N GLU A 283 -2.91 16.51 -3.63
CA GLU A 283 -3.10 17.97 -3.71
C GLU A 283 -4.41 18.41 -3.05
N ARG A 284 -5.50 17.66 -3.31
CA ARG A 284 -6.84 18.04 -2.86
C ARG A 284 -7.12 17.68 -1.41
N PHE A 285 -6.64 16.53 -0.93
CA PHE A 285 -7.09 15.93 0.33
C PHE A 285 -6.00 15.77 1.39
N TRP A 286 -4.72 15.94 1.04
CA TRP A 286 -3.61 15.80 1.97
C TRP A 286 -2.79 17.08 2.17
N ASN A 287 -2.82 18.02 1.24
CA ASN A 287 -1.95 19.21 1.27
C ASN A 287 -1.98 20.00 2.61
N ASP A 288 -3.11 20.07 3.30
CA ASP A 288 -3.24 20.77 4.59
C ASP A 288 -2.76 19.96 5.81
N ILE A 289 -2.58 18.65 5.67
CA ILE A 289 -2.16 17.71 6.74
C ILE A 289 -0.86 16.97 6.44
N LEU A 290 -0.29 17.11 5.23
CA LEU A 290 0.86 16.35 4.77
C LEU A 290 2.12 16.63 5.58
N ASP A 291 2.39 17.90 5.90
CA ASP A 291 3.56 18.27 6.74
C ASP A 291 3.46 17.67 8.16
N GLU A 292 2.23 17.55 8.69
CA GLU A 292 1.99 16.94 9.99
C GLU A 292 2.22 15.43 9.95
N TRP A 293 1.77 14.78 8.86
CA TRP A 293 2.01 13.36 8.62
C TRP A 293 3.49 13.05 8.38
N LEU A 294 4.19 13.84 7.57
CA LEU A 294 5.63 13.69 7.31
C LEU A 294 6.47 13.81 8.58
N ALA A 295 6.03 14.61 9.56
CA ALA A 295 6.70 14.71 10.84
C ALA A 295 6.63 13.41 11.68
N LEU A 296 5.71 12.49 11.37
CA LEU A 296 5.65 11.17 12.01
C LEU A 296 6.86 10.31 11.59
N ASP A 297 7.29 10.41 10.34
CA ASP A 297 8.44 9.67 9.78
C ASP A 297 9.78 10.09 10.42
N GLU A 298 9.82 11.27 11.05
CA GLU A 298 10.99 11.73 11.81
C GLU A 298 11.10 11.10 13.21
N ILE A 299 10.06 10.37 13.67
CA ILE A 299 10.01 9.75 14.99
C ILE A 299 10.62 8.36 14.93
N THR A 300 11.79 8.19 15.54
CA THR A 300 12.51 6.91 15.56
C THR A 300 12.16 6.01 16.75
N ASP A 301 11.53 6.58 17.78
CA ASP A 301 11.10 5.84 18.97
C ASP A 301 9.70 5.26 18.72
N GLU A 302 9.58 3.93 18.84
CA GLU A 302 8.37 3.20 18.44
C GLU A 302 7.14 3.60 19.27
N ASP A 303 7.27 3.65 20.60
CA ASP A 303 6.18 4.07 21.49
C ASP A 303 5.74 5.51 21.18
N ALA A 304 6.69 6.43 20.97
CA ALA A 304 6.39 7.80 20.59
C ALA A 304 5.74 7.90 19.20
N TYR A 305 6.14 7.05 18.26
CA TYR A 305 5.56 6.98 16.92
C TYR A 305 4.08 6.57 17.01
N TRP A 306 3.78 5.46 17.70
CA TRP A 306 2.41 4.97 17.85
C TRP A 306 1.51 5.97 18.57
N GLU A 307 2.02 6.64 19.62
CA GLU A 307 1.28 7.70 20.30
C GLU A 307 1.03 8.91 19.38
N ALA A 308 1.99 9.26 18.51
CA ALA A 308 1.83 10.34 17.55
C ALA A 308 0.86 9.99 16.42
N ALA A 309 0.93 8.76 15.90
CA ALA A 309 0.02 8.23 14.89
C ALA A 309 -1.42 8.18 15.41
N ASP A 310 -1.66 7.69 16.63
CA ASP A 310 -2.99 7.69 17.27
C ASP A 310 -3.55 9.11 17.44
N ARG A 311 -2.70 10.08 17.79
CA ARG A 311 -3.10 11.51 17.86
C ARG A 311 -3.36 12.12 16.49
N PHE A 312 -2.66 11.70 15.45
CA PHE A 312 -2.92 12.13 14.08
C PHE A 312 -4.29 11.60 13.65
N TRP A 313 -4.52 10.29 13.78
CA TRP A 313 -5.80 9.64 13.53
C TRP A 313 -6.95 10.33 14.27
N SER A 314 -6.85 10.45 15.59
CA SER A 314 -7.90 11.01 16.44
C SER A 314 -8.31 12.44 16.05
N ARG A 315 -7.39 13.23 15.46
CA ARG A 315 -7.69 14.61 15.01
C ARG A 315 -8.30 14.67 13.62
N HIS A 316 -8.05 13.68 12.78
CA HIS A 316 -8.41 13.68 11.36
C HIS A 316 -9.32 12.52 10.96
N ALA A 317 -9.89 11.79 11.92
CA ALA A 317 -10.65 10.56 11.68
C ALA A 317 -11.81 10.72 10.68
N ASP A 318 -12.46 11.88 10.61
CA ASP A 318 -13.55 12.16 9.65
C ASP A 318 -13.08 12.29 8.19
N ARG A 319 -11.75 12.31 7.98
CA ARG A 319 -11.13 12.38 6.66
C ARG A 319 -10.91 11.03 6.02
N PHE A 320 -10.92 9.94 6.78
CA PHE A 320 -10.47 8.63 6.32
C PHE A 320 -11.62 7.61 6.39
N ILE A 321 -11.60 6.63 5.49
CA ILE A 321 -12.63 5.58 5.43
C ILE A 321 -12.39 4.50 6.50
N SER A 322 -11.13 4.28 6.85
CA SER A 322 -10.64 3.38 7.88
C SER A 322 -9.50 4.05 8.65
N ASP A 323 -9.12 3.49 9.80
CA ASP A 323 -7.88 3.84 10.49
C ASP A 323 -6.65 3.50 9.65
N TYR A 324 -6.68 2.39 8.92
CA TYR A 324 -5.63 2.00 7.98
C TYR A 324 -5.39 3.06 6.88
N ALA A 325 -6.45 3.68 6.36
CA ALA A 325 -6.34 4.78 5.39
C ALA A 325 -5.56 6.00 5.94
N ALA A 326 -5.43 6.17 7.26
CA ALA A 326 -4.67 7.28 7.83
C ALA A 326 -3.15 7.02 7.88
N THR A 327 -2.70 5.80 7.58
CA THR A 327 -1.29 5.41 7.68
C THR A 327 -0.41 6.15 6.69
N ASN A 328 -0.86 6.34 5.44
CA ASN A 328 -0.20 7.17 4.45
C ASN A 328 -1.16 7.53 3.28
N PRO A 329 -0.82 8.51 2.42
CA PRO A 329 -1.65 8.89 1.27
C PRO A 329 -1.90 7.77 0.24
N GLY A 330 -0.99 6.81 0.12
CA GLY A 330 -1.13 5.61 -0.71
C GLY A 330 -2.24 4.69 -0.21
N GLU A 331 -2.22 4.32 1.06
CA GLU A 331 -3.28 3.49 1.64
C GLU A 331 -4.62 4.20 1.63
N ASP A 332 -4.66 5.51 1.90
CA ASP A 332 -5.89 6.29 1.79
C ASP A 332 -6.51 6.25 0.40
N MET A 333 -5.67 6.34 -0.64
CA MET A 333 -6.11 6.24 -2.03
C MET A 333 -6.62 4.83 -2.35
N ALA A 334 -5.92 3.78 -1.90
CA ALA A 334 -6.30 2.39 -2.13
C ALA A 334 -7.59 2.00 -1.38
N GLU A 335 -7.74 2.39 -0.11
CA GLU A 335 -8.95 2.22 0.69
C GLU A 335 -10.13 3.01 0.10
N THR A 336 -9.89 4.24 -0.37
CA THR A 336 -10.90 5.02 -1.08
C THR A 336 -11.34 4.33 -2.37
N PHE A 337 -10.41 3.75 -3.12
CA PHE A 337 -10.71 3.00 -4.33
C PHE A 337 -11.51 1.74 -4.03
N ALA A 338 -11.12 0.96 -3.01
CA ALA A 338 -11.84 -0.22 -2.57
C ALA A 338 -13.29 0.12 -2.17
N TRP A 339 -13.46 1.17 -1.37
CA TRP A 339 -14.79 1.64 -0.98
C TRP A 339 -15.62 2.10 -2.18
N PHE A 340 -15.04 2.90 -3.09
CA PHE A 340 -15.68 3.33 -4.34
C PHE A 340 -16.18 2.16 -5.18
N VAL A 341 -15.37 1.11 -5.33
CA VAL A 341 -15.72 -0.07 -6.13
C VAL A 341 -16.79 -0.90 -5.46
N LEU A 342 -16.64 -1.19 -4.17
CA LEU A 342 -17.45 -2.20 -3.48
C LEU A 342 -18.81 -1.67 -3.03
N ASN A 343 -18.96 -0.36 -2.87
CA ASN A 343 -20.13 0.20 -2.20
C ASN A 343 -20.91 1.21 -3.04
N ASP A 344 -22.08 1.56 -2.52
CA ASP A 344 -22.95 2.53 -3.15
C ASP A 344 -22.36 3.95 -3.04
N ARG A 345 -22.79 4.82 -3.97
CA ARG A 345 -22.35 6.21 -3.98
C ARG A 345 -22.75 6.91 -2.67
N PRO A 346 -21.80 7.47 -1.90
CA PRO A 346 -22.12 8.11 -0.62
C PRO A 346 -22.77 9.48 -0.81
N ALA A 347 -23.26 10.06 0.29
CA ALA A 347 -23.92 11.37 0.28
C ALA A 347 -22.93 12.54 0.11
N GLY A 348 -21.71 12.43 0.65
CA GLY A 348 -20.67 13.45 0.60
C GLY A 348 -20.56 14.33 1.85
N ASP A 349 -21.06 13.84 2.99
CA ASP A 349 -21.17 14.58 4.24
C ASP A 349 -19.82 14.69 4.96
N THR A 350 -18.90 13.74 4.75
CA THR A 350 -17.54 13.74 5.33
C THR A 350 -16.47 13.95 4.27
N VAL A 351 -15.25 14.28 4.70
CA VAL A 351 -14.10 14.37 3.78
C VAL A 351 -13.79 13.00 3.17
N ALA A 352 -13.92 11.92 3.95
CA ALA A 352 -13.83 10.54 3.45
C ALA A 352 -14.81 10.28 2.28
N GLU A 353 -16.08 10.66 2.42
CA GLU A 353 -17.05 10.49 1.34
C GLU A 353 -16.79 11.40 0.13
N GLN A 354 -16.23 12.59 0.34
CA GLN A 354 -15.84 13.49 -0.75
C GLN A 354 -14.69 12.93 -1.59
N LYS A 355 -13.76 12.18 -0.99
CA LYS A 355 -12.71 11.44 -1.70
C LYS A 355 -13.33 10.41 -2.65
N VAL A 356 -14.30 9.62 -2.16
CA VAL A 356 -15.04 8.66 -2.98
C VAL A 356 -15.81 9.35 -4.12
N LEU A 357 -16.49 10.46 -3.82
CA LEU A 357 -17.22 11.23 -4.83
C LEU A 357 -16.29 11.81 -5.90
N ASN A 358 -15.02 12.12 -5.57
CA ASN A 358 -14.06 12.54 -6.55
C ASN A 358 -13.74 11.44 -7.59
N MET A 359 -13.77 10.16 -7.20
CA MET A 359 -13.64 9.05 -8.15
C MET A 359 -14.88 8.89 -9.04
N TRP A 360 -16.08 9.18 -8.51
CA TRP A 360 -17.32 9.21 -9.30
C TRP A 360 -17.31 10.29 -10.38
N ASP A 361 -16.52 11.35 -10.22
CA ASP A 361 -16.37 12.42 -11.20
C ASP A 361 -15.43 12.03 -12.37
N GLN A 362 -14.76 10.87 -12.30
CA GLN A 362 -13.86 10.35 -13.33
C GLN A 362 -14.56 9.22 -14.14
N PRO A 363 -15.03 9.48 -15.38
CA PRO A 363 -15.82 8.51 -16.16
C PRO A 363 -15.12 7.16 -16.40
N GLU A 364 -13.81 7.17 -16.53
CA GLU A 364 -12.98 5.98 -16.71
C GLU A 364 -12.90 5.12 -15.44
N LEU A 365 -12.87 5.72 -14.25
CA LEU A 365 -12.95 4.98 -12.98
C LEU A 365 -14.36 4.40 -12.76
N VAL A 366 -15.41 5.12 -13.15
CA VAL A 366 -16.78 4.58 -13.14
C VAL A 366 -16.91 3.38 -14.09
N SER A 367 -16.32 3.46 -15.29
CA SER A 367 -16.32 2.33 -16.23
C SER A 367 -15.52 1.13 -15.69
N LEU A 368 -14.37 1.40 -15.07
CA LEU A 368 -13.56 0.38 -14.41
C LEU A 368 -14.31 -0.30 -13.25
N ARG A 369 -14.99 0.47 -12.41
CA ARG A 369 -15.84 -0.04 -11.33
C ARG A 369 -16.88 -1.03 -11.85
N GLU A 370 -17.61 -0.68 -12.91
CA GLU A 370 -18.61 -1.61 -13.48
C GLU A 370 -17.98 -2.90 -14.02
N GLN A 371 -16.76 -2.82 -14.57
CA GLN A 371 -16.02 -4.00 -14.99
C GLN A 371 -15.65 -4.90 -13.79
N ILE A 372 -15.07 -4.33 -12.73
CA ILE A 372 -14.69 -5.09 -11.51
C ILE A 372 -15.93 -5.73 -10.87
N ARG A 373 -17.02 -4.96 -10.74
CA ARG A 373 -18.27 -5.43 -10.14
C ARG A 373 -18.98 -6.52 -10.95
N SER A 374 -18.62 -6.71 -12.22
CA SER A 374 -19.14 -7.84 -13.00
C SER A 374 -18.58 -9.21 -12.55
N GLY A 375 -17.51 -9.20 -11.75
CA GLY A 375 -16.93 -10.38 -11.09
C GLY A 375 -17.27 -10.50 -9.60
N LEU A 376 -18.16 -9.66 -9.06
CA LEU A 376 -18.64 -9.73 -7.67
C LEU A 376 -19.85 -10.64 -7.50
#